data_AF-W0IX47-F1
#
_entry.id   AF-W0IX47-F1
#
_cell.length_a   1.000
_cell.length_b   1.000
_cell.length_c   1.000
_cell.angle_alpha   90.00
_cell.angle_beta   90.00
_cell.angle_gamma   90.00
#
_symmetry.space_group_name_H-M   'P 1'
#
loop_
_entity.id
_entity.type
_entity.pdbx_description
1 polymer ?
#
loop_
_entity_poly.entity_id
_entity_poly.type
_entity_poly.pdbx_seq_one_letter_code
_entity_poly.pdbx_strand_id
1 'polypeptide(L)'
;MNAKEANLRRERIYQEVIRILREEREAARMSMGEVAWRAGLSQPMISYVERGTRMPTLDTLLRMTDALSLNLPKLLRRAETAARQPKDEGPKG
;
A
#
# COMPACT_ATOMS: atom_id res chain seq x y z
N MET A 1 20.61 -11.94 2.72
CA MET A 1 19.91 -11.03 1.80
C MET A 1 20.84 -9.87 1.49
N ASN A 2 21.22 -9.67 0.23
CA ASN A 2 22.07 -8.53 -0.18
C ASN A 2 21.23 -7.24 -0.35
N ALA A 3 21.90 -6.09 -0.49
CA ALA A 3 21.23 -4.78 -0.60
C ALA A 3 20.26 -4.68 -1.79
N LYS A 4 20.57 -5.34 -2.91
CA LYS A 4 19.70 -5.40 -4.10
C LYS A 4 18.43 -6.19 -3.82
N GLU A 5 18.55 -7.35 -3.17
CA GLU A 5 17.41 -8.17 -2.75
C GLU A 5 16.52 -7.44 -1.74
N ALA A 6 17.12 -6.71 -0.80
CA ALA A 6 16.39 -5.88 0.16
C ALA A 6 15.54 -4.81 -0.53
N ASN A 7 16.12 -4.10 -1.51
CA ASN A 7 15.41 -3.09 -2.28
C ASN A 7 14.27 -3.70 -3.12
N LEU A 8 14.50 -4.84 -3.77
CA LEU A 8 13.46 -5.55 -4.51
C LEU A 8 12.32 -6.02 -3.60
N ARG A 9 12.62 -6.49 -2.38
CA ARG A 9 11.60 -6.87 -1.40
C ARG A 9 10.76 -5.67 -0.99
N ARG A 10 11.40 -4.54 -0.68
CA ARG A 10 10.71 -3.29 -0.34
C ARG A 10 9.79 -2.85 -1.49
N GLU A 11 10.30 -2.84 -2.72
CA GLU A 11 9.52 -2.47 -3.90
C GLU A 11 8.26 -3.34 -4.04
N ARG A 12 8.38 -4.66 -3.90
CA ARG A 12 7.22 -5.57 -3.94
C ARG A 12 6.19 -5.23 -2.85
N ILE A 13 6.64 -4.97 -1.62
CA ILE A 13 5.74 -4.58 -0.52
C ILE A 13 5.03 -3.28 -0.87
N TYR A 14 5.73 -2.29 -1.41
CA TYR A 14 5.13 -1.02 -1.83
C TYR A 14 4.06 -1.23 -2.91
N GLN A 15 4.34 -2.04 -3.92
CA GLN A 15 3.36 -2.36 -4.97
C GLN A 15 2.12 -3.06 -4.40
N GLU A 16 2.29 -3.98 -3.45
CA GLU A 16 1.16 -4.64 -2.79
C GLU A 16 0.35 -3.67 -1.92
N VAL A 17 0.98 -2.73 -1.21
CA VAL A 17 0.27 -1.67 -0.47
C VAL A 17 -0.60 -0.84 -1.41
N ILE A 18 -0.04 -0.40 -2.55
CA ILE A 18 -0.75 0.40 -3.55
C ILE A 18 -1.94 -0.38 -4.12
N ARG A 19 -1.70 -1.65 -4.51
CA ARG A 19 -2.73 -2.53 -5.04
C ARG A 19 -3.88 -2.69 -4.05
N ILE A 20 -3.58 -2.99 -2.79
CA ILE A 20 -4.60 -3.19 -1.76
C ILE A 20 -5.38 -1.90 -1.51
N LEU A 21 -4.73 -0.74 -1.38
CA LEU A 21 -5.44 0.54 -1.18
C LEU A 21 -6.43 0.82 -2.32
N ARG A 22 -6.02 0.57 -3.57
CA ARG A 22 -6.88 0.73 -4.74
C ARG A 22 -8.05 -0.25 -4.72
N GLU A 23 -7.80 -1.53 -4.44
CA GLU A 23 -8.83 -2.57 -4.37
C GLU A 23 -9.88 -2.27 -3.29
N GLU A 24 -9.45 -1.87 -2.09
CA GLU A 24 -10.37 -1.54 -1.00
C GLU A 24 -11.20 -0.29 -1.33
N ARG A 25 -10.60 0.71 -2.01
CA ARG A 25 -11.35 1.87 -2.52
C ARG A 25 -12.42 1.46 -3.53
N GLU A 26 -12.06 0.63 -4.50
CA GLU A 26 -12.97 0.16 -5.55
C GLU A 26 -14.08 -0.73 -4.97
N ALA A 27 -13.75 -1.60 -4.01
CA ALA A 27 -14.72 -2.43 -3.29
C ALA A 27 -15.70 -1.60 -2.45
N ALA A 28 -15.22 -0.52 -1.84
CA ALA A 28 -16.05 0.47 -1.13
C ALA A 28 -16.83 1.40 -2.08
N ARG A 29 -16.67 1.25 -3.41
CA ARG A 29 -17.28 2.09 -4.46
C ARG A 29 -16.98 3.59 -4.31
N MET A 30 -15.84 3.92 -3.70
CA MET A 30 -15.42 5.31 -3.52
C MET A 30 -14.62 5.79 -4.73
N SER A 31 -14.90 7.02 -5.17
CA SER A 31 -14.05 7.68 -6.16
C SER A 31 -12.72 8.12 -5.53
N MET A 32 -11.68 8.35 -6.33
CA MET A 32 -10.43 8.96 -5.83
C MET A 32 -10.69 10.33 -5.18
N GLY A 33 -11.67 11.08 -5.70
CA GLY A 33 -12.03 12.40 -5.16
C GLY A 33 -12.69 12.30 -3.78
N GLU A 34 -13.52 11.28 -3.57
CA GLU A 34 -14.14 11.02 -2.28
C GLU A 34 -13.12 10.61 -1.23
N VAL A 35 -12.21 9.69 -1.55
CA VAL A 35 -11.11 9.33 -0.63
C VAL A 35 -10.23 10.53 -0.33
N ALA A 36 -9.90 11.35 -1.33
CA ALA A 36 -9.12 12.56 -1.14
C ALA A 36 -9.79 13.53 -0.15
N TRP A 37 -11.08 13.78 -0.33
CA TRP A 37 -11.86 14.64 0.56
C TRP A 37 -11.89 14.09 2.00
N ARG A 38 -12.21 12.80 2.19
CA ARG A 38 -12.23 12.14 3.51
C ARG A 38 -10.85 12.14 4.19
N ALA A 39 -9.78 11.98 3.41
CA ALA A 39 -8.40 11.93 3.89
C ALA A 39 -7.80 13.33 4.15
N GLY A 40 -8.48 14.42 3.77
CA GLY A 40 -7.89 15.76 3.78
C GLY A 40 -6.67 15.88 2.86
N LEU A 41 -6.72 15.21 1.71
CA LEU A 41 -5.67 15.18 0.69
C LEU A 41 -6.20 15.72 -0.65
N SER A 42 -5.31 16.01 -1.59
CA SER A 42 -5.71 16.35 -2.95
C SER A 42 -6.02 15.08 -3.77
N GLN A 43 -6.98 15.16 -4.68
CA GLN A 43 -7.26 14.04 -5.60
C GLN A 43 -6.02 13.62 -6.43
N PRO A 44 -5.17 14.55 -6.92
CA PRO A 44 -3.91 14.17 -7.55
C PRO A 44 -3.01 13.32 -6.63
N MET A 45 -2.96 13.58 -5.33
CA MET A 45 -2.17 12.77 -4.38
C MET A 45 -2.65 11.31 -4.36
N ILE A 46 -3.95 11.08 -4.23
CA ILE A 46 -4.54 9.72 -4.29
C ILE A 46 -4.17 9.05 -5.62
N SER A 47 -4.30 9.80 -6.71
CA SER A 47 -3.98 9.33 -8.04
C SER A 47 -2.48 9.00 -8.22
N TYR A 48 -1.58 9.77 -7.62
CA TYR A 48 -0.14 9.50 -7.66
C TYR A 48 0.23 8.23 -6.88
N VAL A 49 -0.41 8.02 -5.73
CA VAL A 49 -0.25 6.81 -4.91
C VAL A 49 -0.75 5.59 -5.67
N GLU A 50 -1.98 5.63 -6.20
CA GLU A 50 -2.57 4.47 -6.89
C GLU A 50 -1.87 4.07 -8.19
N ARG A 51 -1.15 5.01 -8.82
CA ARG A 51 -0.27 4.72 -9.97
C ARG A 51 1.16 4.33 -9.57
N GLY A 52 1.51 4.38 -8.29
CA GLY A 52 2.88 4.15 -7.81
C GLY A 52 3.90 5.19 -8.28
N THR A 53 3.43 6.35 -8.76
CA THR A 53 4.31 7.43 -9.26
C THR A 53 4.95 8.26 -8.13
N ARG A 54 4.44 8.13 -6.90
CA ARG A 54 5.01 8.79 -5.72
C ARG A 54 4.88 7.88 -4.51
N MET A 55 5.97 7.78 -3.75
CA MET A 55 5.96 7.02 -2.50
C MET A 55 5.15 7.78 -1.44
N PRO A 56 4.06 7.21 -0.91
CA PRO A 56 3.30 7.86 0.15
C PRO A 56 4.14 7.94 1.43
N THR A 57 3.98 9.04 2.16
CA THR A 57 4.50 9.14 3.53
C THR A 57 3.67 8.26 4.48
N LEU A 58 4.17 7.99 5.68
CA LEU A 58 3.37 7.32 6.71
C LEU A 58 2.07 8.08 7.00
N ASP A 59 2.11 9.41 7.08
CA ASP A 59 0.92 10.25 7.24
C ASP A 59 -0.08 10.10 6.08
N THR A 60 0.40 10.04 4.84
CA THR A 60 -0.47 9.77 3.68
C THR A 60 -1.15 8.41 3.81
N LEU A 61 -0.39 7.36 4.19
CA LEU A 61 -0.93 6.02 4.38
C LEU A 61 -2.00 6.00 5.49
N LEU A 62 -1.72 6.63 6.64
CA LEU A 62 -2.66 6.71 7.77
C LEU A 62 -3.97 7.38 7.33
N ARG A 63 -3.90 8.55 6.70
CA ARG A 63 -5.07 9.28 6.21
C ARG A 63 -5.88 8.50 5.19
N MET A 64 -5.21 7.84 4.23
CA MET A 64 -5.89 6.99 3.25
C MET A 64 -6.56 5.78 3.89
N THR A 65 -5.90 5.13 4.86
CA THR A 65 -6.51 4.01 5.58
C THR A 65 -7.68 4.44 6.44
N ASP A 66 -7.60 5.59 7.11
CA ASP A 66 -8.72 6.14 7.89
C ASP A 66 -9.92 6.46 6.99
N ALA A 67 -9.67 7.10 5.83
CA ALA A 67 -10.71 7.42 4.85
C ALA A 67 -11.42 6.17 4.27
N LEU A 68 -10.70 5.05 4.19
CA LEU A 68 -11.19 3.75 3.70
C LEU A 68 -11.68 2.82 4.82
N SER A 69 -11.67 3.26 6.09
CA SER A 69 -12.00 2.43 7.26
C SER A 69 -11.13 1.17 7.38
N LEU A 70 -9.85 1.27 7.03
CA LEU A 70 -8.86 0.19 7.06
C LEU A 70 -7.92 0.32 8.26
N ASN A 71 -7.38 -0.82 8.72
CA ASN A 71 -6.31 -0.84 9.71
C ASN A 71 -4.94 -0.94 9.02
N LEU A 72 -4.13 0.12 9.08
CA LEU A 72 -2.82 0.17 8.42
C LEU A 72 -1.88 -1.00 8.80
N PRO A 73 -1.69 -1.37 10.09
CA PRO A 73 -0.88 -2.54 10.44
C PRO A 73 -1.35 -3.85 9.79
N LYS A 74 -2.67 -4.06 9.69
CA LYS A 74 -3.24 -5.24 9.02
C LYS A 74 -2.99 -5.21 7.52
N LEU A 75 -3.12 -4.04 6.89
CA LEU A 75 -2.82 -3.83 5.47
C LEU A 75 -1.35 -4.14 5.19
N LEU A 76 -0.42 -3.59 5.97
CA LEU A 76 1.02 -3.84 5.82
C LEU A 76 1.36 -5.32 5.95
N ARG A 77 0.79 -6.03 6.93
CA ARG A 77 0.97 -7.50 7.05
C ARG A 77 0.47 -8.26 5.82
N ARG A 78 -0.69 -7.88 5.27
CA ARG A 78 -1.22 -8.47 4.03
C ARG A 78 -0.28 -8.21 2.85
N ALA A 79 0.23 -6.98 2.71
CA ALA A 79 1.18 -6.62 1.66
C ALA A 79 2.51 -7.37 1.79
N GLU A 80 3.06 -7.49 3.00
CA GLU A 80 4.26 -8.28 3.27
C GLU A 80 4.10 -9.75 2.92
N THR A 81 2.92 -10.32 3.20
CA THR A 81 2.60 -11.71 2.91
C THR A 81 2.47 -11.92 1.40
N ALA A 82 1.80 -11.02 0.70
CA ALA A 82 1.62 -11.08 -0.76
C ALA A 82 2.93 -10.84 -1.53
N ALA A 83 3.83 -10.00 -1.00
CA ALA A 83 5.12 -9.70 -1.60
C ALA A 83 6.19 -10.80 -1.39
N ARG A 84 5.88 -11.82 -0.58
CA ARG A 84 6.81 -12.89 -0.18
C ARG A 84 7.09 -13.83 -1.34
N GLN A 85 8.36 -14.10 -1.60
CA GLN A 85 8.80 -15.10 -2.57
C GLN A 85 9.30 -16.37 -1.85
N PRO A 86 9.32 -17.54 -2.50
CA PRO A 86 9.79 -18.78 -1.89
C PRO A 86 11.21 -18.69 -1.31
N LYS A 87 12.09 -17.91 -1.96
CA LYS A 87 13.46 -17.64 -1.48
C LYS A 87 13.55 -16.73 -0.26
N ASP A 88 12.45 -16.09 0.12
CA ASP A 88 12.35 -15.28 1.34
C ASP A 88 12.00 -16.17 2.57
N GLU A 89 11.67 -17.45 2.34
CA GLU A 89 11.51 -18.46 3.39
C GLU A 89 12.90 -19.00 3.75
N GLY A 90 13.32 -18.82 5.01
CA GLY A 90 14.48 -19.53 5.53
C GLY A 90 14.28 -21.05 5.45
N PRO A 91 15.34 -21.86 5.63
CA PRO A 91 15.20 -23.31 5.61
C PRO A 91 14.08 -23.72 6.57
N LYS A 92 13.07 -24.41 6.04
CA LYS A 92 12.06 -25.08 6.86
C LYS A 92 12.80 -26.21 7.56
N GLY A 93 13.08 -26.02 8.85
CA GLY A 93 13.64 -27.05 9.71
C GLY A 93 12.72 -28.25 9.82
#